data_AF-A0A341ECH9-F1
#
_entry.id   AF-A0A341ECH9-F1
#
_cell.length_a   1.000
_cell.length_b   1.000
_cell.length_c   1.000
_cell.angle_alpha   90.00
_cell.angle_beta   90.00
_cell.angle_gamma   90.00
#
_symmetry.space_group_name_H-M   'P 1'
#
loop_
_entity.id
_entity.type
_entity.pdbx_description
1 polymer ?
#
loop_
_entity_poly.entity_id
_entity_poly.type
_entity_poly.pdbx_seq_one_letter_code
_entity_poly.pdbx_strand_id
1 'polypeptide(L)'
;MSIGLQFTHKCGDKNGAVLDIVFIHGITGDPDETWTNNAGGFWPCWLADDLPGLCIHTAGYPSSFFAKWAKKEMNIHERASSLAEHMVAHGIGKRPLVIICHSLGGLLAKEMFRACCEAQDEDWIALGDQLKLVVFFATPHKGAALAAIMNTLIPRTSSPSVEALSNDTGYLTNLNSGYRDLAAKKGLTTVAYYEKYKTKNVALVVSEDSADPGNTKTRPVALDADHIEICKPGAKDSPAYLSVSRHIGKVLEGCPTLEEDDPDDGLGPYDYSKPAEHDRRTLQEKLIDAGREYEYATANSLQNRFARTYYRLGLFTEAKTRHDTILSVVEQRFLTHVYGPKICAGAPESEIAAALQEHVIDPLCTSAQYGRLTNSTVLQALYYLTEQCHIQWDKP
;
A
#
# COMPACT_ATOMS: atom_id res chain seq x y z
N MET A 1 24.61 -7.07 -5.54
CA MET A 1 24.16 -5.66 -5.31
C MET A 1 23.25 -5.29 -6.46
N SER A 2 21.97 -5.03 -6.18
CA SER A 2 21.00 -4.69 -7.22
C SER A 2 21.30 -3.29 -7.78
N ILE A 3 21.40 -3.19 -9.11
CA ILE A 3 21.87 -1.98 -9.84
C ILE A 3 20.66 -1.16 -10.33
N GLY A 4 19.56 -1.13 -9.58
CA GLY A 4 18.30 -0.53 -10.01
C GLY A 4 17.54 0.17 -8.89
N LEU A 5 16.46 0.86 -9.26
CA LEU A 5 15.50 1.41 -8.32
C LEU A 5 14.90 0.26 -7.50
N GLN A 6 14.93 0.39 -6.19
CA GLN A 6 14.37 -0.55 -5.24
C GLN A 6 13.04 0.01 -4.73
N PHE A 7 11.99 -0.77 -4.78
CA PHE A 7 10.71 -0.40 -4.16
C PHE A 7 10.27 -1.57 -3.28
N THR A 8 10.26 -1.36 -1.97
CA THR A 8 10.11 -2.45 -1.02
C THR A 8 9.06 -2.10 0.02
N HIS A 9 8.09 -2.98 0.22
CA HIS A 9 7.20 -2.92 1.38
C HIS A 9 7.97 -3.32 2.64
N LYS A 10 7.75 -2.61 3.74
CA LYS A 10 8.48 -2.80 5.00
C LYS A 10 7.60 -3.29 6.15
N CYS A 11 6.44 -2.68 6.32
CA CYS A 11 5.54 -2.98 7.45
C CYS A 11 4.15 -2.39 7.19
N GLY A 12 3.21 -2.73 8.08
CA GLY A 12 1.78 -2.47 7.87
C GLY A 12 1.13 -3.52 6.98
N ASP A 13 -0.18 -3.72 7.15
CA ASP A 13 -0.94 -4.70 6.38
C ASP A 13 -1.22 -4.17 4.97
N LYS A 14 -0.76 -4.88 3.93
CA LYS A 14 -1.02 -4.49 2.54
C LYS A 14 -2.51 -4.53 2.19
N ASN A 15 -3.23 -5.50 2.76
CA ASN A 15 -4.60 -5.83 2.37
C ASN A 15 -5.63 -5.00 3.14
N GLY A 16 -5.37 -4.72 4.42
CA GLY A 16 -6.17 -3.87 5.29
C GLY A 16 -5.56 -2.48 5.54
N ALA A 17 -4.84 -1.89 4.59
CA ALA A 17 -4.41 -0.50 4.70
C ALA A 17 -5.26 0.45 3.86
N VAL A 18 -5.51 1.64 4.38
CA VAL A 18 -6.24 2.73 3.71
C VAL A 18 -5.32 3.85 3.26
N LEU A 19 -4.06 3.82 3.69
CA LEU A 19 -3.08 4.87 3.43
C LEU A 19 -1.71 4.26 3.13
N ASP A 20 -1.17 4.58 1.96
CA ASP A 20 0.21 4.24 1.61
C ASP A 20 1.17 5.34 2.06
N ILE A 21 2.32 4.94 2.62
CA ILE A 21 3.41 5.86 2.95
C ILE A 21 4.68 5.39 2.24
N VAL A 22 5.25 6.26 1.41
CA VAL A 22 6.49 6.00 0.68
C VAL A 22 7.61 6.89 1.20
N PHE A 23 8.68 6.25 1.65
CA PHE A 23 9.90 6.90 2.14
C PHE A 23 10.96 6.97 1.03
N ILE A 24 11.45 8.17 0.72
CA ILE A 24 12.43 8.43 -0.36
C ILE A 24 13.70 9.03 0.24
N HIS A 25 14.80 8.28 0.19
CA HIS A 25 16.06 8.69 0.82
C HIS A 25 16.77 9.81 0.04
N GLY A 26 17.80 10.40 0.66
CA GLY A 26 18.69 11.39 0.06
C GLY A 26 19.84 10.79 -0.76
N ILE A 27 20.64 11.66 -1.35
CA ILE A 27 21.66 11.32 -2.35
C ILE A 27 22.71 10.26 -1.95
N THR A 28 23.10 10.20 -0.66
CA THR A 28 24.05 9.23 -0.11
C THR A 28 23.39 8.15 0.74
N GLY A 29 22.07 8.23 0.92
CA GLY A 29 21.32 7.36 1.81
C GLY A 29 21.02 6.01 1.19
N ASP A 30 20.78 5.02 2.03
CA ASP A 30 20.16 3.75 1.65
C ASP A 30 18.66 3.79 2.00
N PRO A 31 17.76 3.12 1.23
CA PRO A 31 16.33 3.07 1.51
C PRO A 31 15.96 2.64 2.93
N ASP A 32 16.81 1.93 3.66
CA ASP A 32 16.55 1.46 5.02
C ASP A 32 17.41 2.22 6.03
N GLU A 33 18.71 2.37 5.78
CA GLU A 33 19.63 3.02 6.74
C GLU A 33 19.30 4.50 6.96
N THR A 34 18.72 5.17 5.96
CA THR A 34 18.32 6.59 6.08
C THR A 34 17.30 6.80 7.20
N TRP A 35 16.43 5.81 7.43
CA TRP A 35 15.34 5.89 8.40
C TRP A 35 15.58 5.00 9.64
N THR A 36 16.80 4.51 9.79
CA THR A 36 17.21 3.71 10.95
C THR A 36 18.02 4.59 11.89
N ASN A 37 17.61 4.67 13.14
CA ASN A 37 18.33 5.44 14.16
C ASN A 37 19.61 4.72 14.61
N ASN A 38 20.45 5.40 15.40
CA ASN A 38 21.74 4.87 15.86
C ASN A 38 21.62 3.62 16.76
N ALA A 39 20.44 3.34 17.32
CA ALA A 39 20.17 2.12 18.08
C ALA A 39 19.70 0.95 17.20
N GLY A 40 19.61 1.13 15.87
CA GLY A 40 19.13 0.12 14.93
C GLY A 40 17.61 0.07 14.77
N GLY A 41 16.87 1.04 15.34
CA GLY A 41 15.42 1.12 15.23
C GLY A 41 15.00 1.76 13.90
N PHE A 42 14.30 1.00 13.07
CA PHE A 42 13.66 1.50 11.85
C PHE A 42 12.31 2.14 12.19
N TRP A 43 12.34 3.46 12.43
CA TRP A 43 11.19 4.20 12.95
C TRP A 43 9.97 4.27 12.03
N PRO A 44 10.04 4.09 10.69
CA PRO A 44 8.82 4.05 9.90
C PRO A 44 7.82 3.02 10.40
N CYS A 45 8.27 1.85 10.88
CA CYS A 45 7.34 0.84 11.42
C CYS A 45 6.68 1.26 12.73
N TRP A 46 7.28 2.18 13.49
CA TRP A 46 6.62 2.77 14.65
C TRP A 46 5.32 3.49 14.26
N LEU A 47 5.27 4.10 13.08
CA LEU A 47 4.05 4.71 12.56
C LEU A 47 2.96 3.67 12.33
N ALA A 48 3.29 2.52 11.73
CA ALA A 48 2.32 1.46 11.51
C ALA A 48 1.86 0.81 12.83
N ASP A 49 2.73 0.78 13.85
CA ASP A 49 2.36 0.31 15.19
C ASP A 49 1.41 1.29 15.91
N ASP A 50 1.65 2.61 15.79
CA ASP A 50 0.86 3.63 16.49
C ASP A 50 -0.40 4.06 15.72
N LEU A 51 -0.42 3.90 14.40
CA LEU A 51 -1.49 4.25 13.49
C LEU A 51 -1.85 3.04 12.62
N PRO A 52 -2.85 2.24 13.03
CA PRO A 52 -3.35 1.14 12.21
C PRO A 52 -3.87 1.61 10.84
N GLY A 53 -3.85 0.74 9.83
CA GLY A 53 -4.33 1.06 8.48
C GLY A 53 -3.29 1.73 7.57
N LEU A 54 -2.03 1.80 7.99
CA LEU A 54 -0.91 2.25 7.17
C LEU A 54 -0.24 1.08 6.44
N CYS A 55 0.19 1.31 5.21
CA CYS A 55 1.11 0.43 4.47
C CYS A 55 2.38 1.18 4.10
N ILE A 56 3.53 0.71 4.59
CA ILE A 56 4.79 1.46 4.54
C ILE A 56 5.74 0.85 3.52
N HIS A 57 6.29 1.71 2.67
CA HIS A 57 7.22 1.36 1.61
C HIS A 57 8.46 2.25 1.66
N THR A 58 9.59 1.72 1.23
CA THR A 58 10.79 2.50 0.93
C THR A 58 11.07 2.45 -0.57
N ALA A 59 11.37 3.62 -1.14
CA ALA A 59 11.83 3.77 -2.50
C ALA A 59 13.32 4.14 -2.47
N GLY A 60 14.13 3.17 -2.86
CA GLY A 60 15.57 3.27 -3.02
C GLY A 60 15.95 3.60 -4.45
N TYR A 61 16.84 4.55 -4.66
CA TYR A 61 17.56 4.70 -5.91
C TYR A 61 19.05 4.50 -5.63
N PRO A 62 19.86 3.98 -6.57
CA PRO A 62 21.26 3.69 -6.30
C PRO A 62 21.99 4.90 -5.69
N SER A 63 22.38 4.79 -4.42
CA SER A 63 23.13 5.81 -3.66
C SER A 63 24.59 5.90 -4.07
N SER A 64 25.07 4.89 -4.80
CA SER A 64 26.27 4.97 -5.67
C SER A 64 26.10 5.94 -6.84
N PHE A 65 25.03 6.73 -6.81
CA PHE A 65 24.55 7.75 -7.71
C PHE A 65 25.67 8.47 -8.47
N PHE A 66 26.84 8.69 -7.85
CA PHE A 66 27.90 9.50 -8.45
C PHE A 66 29.34 8.97 -8.35
N ALA A 67 29.57 7.75 -7.84
CA ALA A 67 30.93 7.24 -7.67
C ALA A 67 31.45 6.38 -8.84
N LYS A 68 30.58 5.75 -9.66
CA LYS A 68 31.07 4.67 -10.55
C LYS A 68 30.53 4.56 -11.98
N TRP A 69 29.66 5.43 -12.51
CA TRP A 69 29.18 5.28 -13.89
C TRP A 69 28.99 6.61 -14.64
N ALA A 70 30.06 7.39 -14.74
CA ALA A 70 30.12 8.54 -15.63
C ALA A 70 30.00 8.09 -17.10
N LYS A 71 28.81 8.29 -17.71
CA LYS A 71 28.51 8.57 -19.15
C LYS A 71 27.09 8.18 -19.61
N LYS A 72 26.31 7.44 -18.81
CA LYS A 72 24.91 7.03 -19.15
C LYS A 72 23.96 7.20 -17.94
N GLU A 73 24.03 8.33 -17.26
CA GLU A 73 23.21 8.57 -16.06
C GLU A 73 21.81 9.04 -16.45
N MET A 74 20.78 8.46 -15.81
CA MET A 74 19.44 9.03 -15.84
C MET A 74 19.46 10.37 -15.10
N ASN A 75 18.91 11.41 -15.73
CA ASN A 75 18.68 12.69 -15.08
C ASN A 75 17.53 12.60 -14.06
N ILE A 76 17.32 13.66 -13.28
CA ILE A 76 16.29 13.68 -12.23
C ILE A 76 14.86 13.44 -12.78
N HIS A 77 14.57 13.91 -13.99
CA HIS A 77 13.28 13.70 -14.66
C HIS A 77 13.08 12.23 -15.02
N GLU A 78 14.07 11.60 -15.67
CA GLU A 78 14.00 10.17 -16.02
C GLU A 78 13.85 9.30 -14.77
N ARG A 79 14.50 9.67 -13.66
CA ARG A 79 14.39 8.96 -12.38
C ARG A 79 13.04 9.15 -11.74
N ALA A 80 12.49 10.35 -11.80
CA ALA A 80 11.16 10.65 -11.32
C ALA A 80 10.09 9.84 -12.07
N SER A 81 10.21 9.78 -13.40
CA SER A 81 9.38 8.91 -14.24
C SER A 81 9.52 7.44 -13.87
N SER A 82 10.74 6.94 -13.69
CA SER A 82 10.95 5.54 -13.29
C SER A 82 10.43 5.24 -11.88
N LEU A 83 10.49 6.20 -10.96
CA LEU A 83 9.92 6.06 -9.62
C LEU A 83 8.39 5.98 -9.69
N ALA A 84 7.75 6.89 -10.44
CA ALA A 84 6.30 6.86 -10.65
C ALA A 84 5.85 5.50 -11.23
N GLU A 85 6.54 5.04 -12.27
CA GLU A 85 6.25 3.76 -12.91
C GLU A 85 6.37 2.58 -11.92
N HIS A 86 7.45 2.55 -11.12
CA HIS A 86 7.62 1.51 -10.11
C HIS A 86 6.53 1.57 -9.03
N MET A 87 6.14 2.77 -8.59
CA MET A 87 5.07 2.94 -7.60
C MET A 87 3.74 2.41 -8.14
N VAL A 88 3.37 2.80 -9.36
CA VAL A 88 2.17 2.30 -10.06
C VAL A 88 2.22 0.77 -10.20
N ALA A 89 3.35 0.22 -10.67
CA ALA A 89 3.51 -1.22 -10.84
C ALA A 89 3.38 -2.03 -9.55
N HIS A 90 3.63 -1.39 -8.39
CA HIS A 90 3.43 -1.99 -7.06
C HIS A 90 2.04 -1.69 -6.46
N GLY A 91 1.13 -1.12 -7.24
CA GLY A 91 -0.25 -0.84 -6.82
C GLY A 91 -0.43 0.46 -6.03
N ILE A 92 0.59 1.32 -5.97
CA ILE A 92 0.46 2.63 -5.33
C ILE A 92 -0.37 3.55 -6.24
N GLY A 93 -1.18 4.42 -5.63
CA GLY A 93 -2.10 5.32 -6.35
C GLY A 93 -3.55 4.82 -6.39
N LYS A 94 -3.86 3.70 -5.72
CA LYS A 94 -5.24 3.19 -5.55
C LYS A 94 -5.92 3.69 -4.26
N ARG A 95 -5.13 4.19 -3.30
CA ARG A 95 -5.59 4.80 -2.05
C ARG A 95 -4.75 6.05 -1.74
N PRO A 96 -5.18 6.91 -0.80
CA PRO A 96 -4.41 8.09 -0.41
C PRO A 96 -2.94 7.76 -0.11
N LEU A 97 -2.06 8.68 -0.50
CA LEU A 97 -0.61 8.52 -0.47
C LEU A 97 0.05 9.65 0.33
N VAL A 98 0.98 9.28 1.19
CA VAL A 98 1.95 10.17 1.84
C VAL A 98 3.35 9.89 1.31
N ILE A 99 4.10 10.93 0.99
CA ILE A 99 5.53 10.83 0.70
C ILE A 99 6.33 11.49 1.81
N ILE A 100 7.29 10.77 2.38
CA ILE A 100 8.27 11.29 3.32
C ILE A 100 9.63 11.21 2.65
N CYS A 101 10.34 12.33 2.58
CA CYS A 101 11.55 12.40 1.79
C CYS A 101 12.65 13.21 2.48
N HIS A 102 13.89 12.82 2.22
CA HIS A 102 15.08 13.44 2.80
C HIS A 102 15.96 14.06 1.71
N SER A 103 16.44 15.28 1.96
CA SER A 103 17.44 15.94 1.12
C SER A 103 17.06 15.90 -0.37
N LEU A 104 17.95 15.42 -1.26
CA LEU A 104 17.68 15.29 -2.71
C LEU A 104 16.45 14.44 -3.05
N GLY A 105 16.07 13.48 -2.19
CA GLY A 105 14.86 12.68 -2.38
C GLY A 105 13.60 13.54 -2.47
N GLY A 106 13.58 14.71 -1.84
CA GLY A 106 12.48 15.66 -1.96
C GLY A 106 12.42 16.36 -3.31
N LEU A 107 13.55 16.59 -3.98
CA LEU A 107 13.54 17.13 -5.35
C LEU A 107 13.03 16.07 -6.34
N LEU A 108 13.44 14.81 -6.13
CA LEU A 108 12.92 13.67 -6.90
C LEU A 108 11.40 13.52 -6.72
N ALA A 109 10.90 13.64 -5.49
CA ALA A 109 9.46 13.60 -5.20
C ALA A 109 8.68 14.74 -5.90
N LYS A 110 9.24 15.96 -5.93
CA LYS A 110 8.63 17.09 -6.66
C LYS A 110 8.54 16.82 -8.15
N GLU A 111 9.62 16.32 -8.73
CA GLU A 111 9.70 16.02 -10.16
C GLU A 111 8.74 14.88 -10.54
N MET A 112 8.66 13.84 -9.71
CA MET A 112 7.70 12.74 -9.89
C MET A 112 6.25 13.26 -9.81
N PHE A 113 5.94 14.11 -8.82
CA PHE A 113 4.61 14.68 -8.70
C PHE A 113 4.23 15.56 -9.90
N ARG A 114 5.18 16.34 -10.42
CA ARG A 114 5.00 17.09 -11.67
C ARG A 114 4.71 16.16 -12.85
N ALA A 115 5.53 15.12 -13.03
CA ALA A 115 5.35 14.15 -14.10
C ALA A 115 3.98 13.45 -14.03
N CYS A 116 3.52 13.05 -12.84
CA CYS A 116 2.17 12.50 -12.65
C CYS A 116 1.06 13.50 -12.98
N CYS A 117 1.23 14.78 -12.61
CA CYS A 117 0.24 15.81 -12.90
C CYS A 117 0.16 16.22 -14.38
N GLU A 118 1.23 15.99 -15.13
CA GLU A 118 1.35 16.30 -16.56
C GLU A 118 1.12 15.05 -17.45
N ALA A 119 0.95 13.88 -16.84
CA ALA A 119 0.76 12.61 -17.53
C ALA A 119 -0.61 12.53 -18.24
N GLN A 120 -0.67 11.66 -19.25
CA GLN A 120 -1.92 11.20 -19.88
C GLN A 120 -2.30 9.79 -19.45
N ASP A 121 -1.37 9.05 -18.85
CA ASP A 121 -1.59 7.71 -18.33
C ASP A 121 -2.47 7.79 -17.07
N GLU A 122 -3.57 7.02 -17.05
CA GLU A 122 -4.58 7.07 -15.99
C GLU A 122 -4.01 6.66 -14.62
N ASP A 123 -3.09 5.70 -14.59
CA ASP A 123 -2.49 5.24 -13.33
C ASP A 123 -1.52 6.28 -12.77
N TRP A 124 -0.76 6.97 -13.62
CA TRP A 124 0.09 8.08 -13.19
C TRP A 124 -0.72 9.28 -12.72
N ILE A 125 -1.82 9.60 -13.40
CA ILE A 125 -2.75 10.65 -12.96
C ILE A 125 -3.31 10.29 -11.58
N ALA A 126 -3.77 9.05 -11.41
CA ALA A 126 -4.27 8.55 -10.12
C ALA A 126 -3.22 8.62 -9.02
N LEU A 127 -1.95 8.27 -9.31
CA LEU A 127 -0.85 8.39 -8.36
C LEU A 127 -0.67 9.85 -7.88
N GLY A 128 -0.71 10.80 -8.81
CA GLY A 128 -0.66 12.24 -8.49
C GLY A 128 -1.88 12.72 -7.70
N ASP A 129 -3.09 12.28 -8.08
CA ASP A 129 -4.34 12.64 -7.41
C ASP A 129 -4.44 12.08 -5.99
N GLN A 130 -3.87 10.91 -5.74
CA GLN A 130 -3.86 10.30 -4.42
C GLN A 130 -2.81 10.86 -3.48
N LEU A 131 -1.81 11.61 -3.95
CA LEU A 131 -0.83 12.25 -3.08
C LEU A 131 -1.49 13.34 -2.22
N LYS A 132 -1.63 13.10 -0.91
CA LYS A 132 -2.31 14.00 0.04
C LYS A 132 -1.36 14.78 0.94
N LEU A 133 -0.18 14.22 1.21
CA LEU A 133 0.83 14.83 2.07
C LEU A 133 2.24 14.56 1.54
N VAL A 134 3.07 15.61 1.51
CA VAL A 134 4.52 15.48 1.38
C VAL A 134 5.20 16.06 2.61
N VAL A 135 6.14 15.29 3.16
CA VAL A 135 7.01 15.70 4.26
C VAL A 135 8.45 15.80 3.77
N PHE A 136 9.02 17.00 3.86
CA PHE A 136 10.42 17.28 3.51
C PHE A 136 11.29 17.34 4.76
N PHE A 137 12.29 16.46 4.85
CA PHE A 137 13.39 16.56 5.81
C PHE A 137 14.62 17.14 5.11
N ALA A 138 15.01 18.36 5.49
CA ALA A 138 16.21 19.03 4.99
C ALA A 138 16.33 19.06 3.46
N THR A 139 15.22 19.20 2.74
CA THR A 139 15.26 19.28 1.27
C THR A 139 15.70 20.67 0.81
N PRO A 140 16.79 20.80 0.03
CA PRO A 140 17.25 22.08 -0.47
C PRO A 140 16.43 22.54 -1.68
N HIS A 141 15.42 23.38 -1.49
CA HIS A 141 14.59 23.87 -2.59
C HIS A 141 15.25 25.01 -3.41
N LYS A 142 16.47 25.41 -3.07
CA LYS A 142 17.26 26.46 -3.73
C LYS A 142 18.64 25.91 -4.14
N GLY A 143 19.13 26.31 -5.33
CA GLY A 143 20.34 25.73 -5.92
C GLY A 143 21.63 25.91 -5.11
N ALA A 144 21.83 27.09 -4.50
CA ALA A 144 23.03 27.33 -3.68
C ALA A 144 23.16 26.37 -2.49
N ALA A 145 22.03 26.01 -1.85
CA ALA A 145 22.02 25.05 -0.75
C ALA A 145 22.29 23.63 -1.23
N LEU A 146 21.73 23.24 -2.38
CA LEU A 146 22.03 21.94 -2.99
C LEU A 146 23.52 21.81 -3.30
N ALA A 147 24.14 22.82 -3.90
CA ALA A 147 25.59 22.83 -4.18
C ALA A 147 26.43 22.66 -2.91
N ALA A 148 26.04 23.30 -1.80
CA ALA A 148 26.71 23.14 -0.51
C ALA A 148 26.58 21.70 0.05
N ILE A 149 25.40 21.09 -0.05
CA ILE A 149 25.16 19.68 0.32
C ILE A 149 26.06 18.77 -0.50
N MET A 150 26.09 18.97 -1.82
CA MET A 150 26.91 18.17 -2.73
C MET A 150 28.38 18.19 -2.35
N ASN A 151 28.95 19.39 -2.16
CA ASN A 151 30.35 19.55 -1.79
C ASN A 151 30.71 18.91 -0.44
N THR A 152 29.75 18.84 0.49
CA THR A 152 29.98 18.35 1.85
C THR A 152 29.77 16.83 1.98
N LEU A 153 28.68 16.31 1.42
CA LEU A 153 28.32 14.90 1.55
C LEU A 153 29.02 14.02 0.54
N ILE A 154 29.33 14.55 -0.66
CA ILE A 154 29.97 13.80 -1.73
C ILE A 154 31.19 14.56 -2.28
N PRO A 155 32.24 14.76 -1.46
CA PRO A 155 33.42 15.47 -1.88
C PRO A 155 34.12 14.72 -3.02
N ARG A 156 34.52 15.45 -4.06
CA ARG A 156 35.30 14.94 -5.22
C ARG A 156 34.54 14.04 -6.20
N THR A 157 33.21 14.06 -6.22
CA THR A 157 32.43 13.42 -7.30
C THR A 157 31.92 14.46 -8.29
N SER A 158 32.27 14.29 -9.56
CA SER A 158 31.86 15.14 -10.68
C SER A 158 30.86 14.39 -11.55
N SER A 159 29.61 14.29 -11.10
CA SER A 159 28.57 13.86 -12.03
C SER A 159 28.04 15.04 -12.82
N PRO A 160 27.99 14.93 -14.16
CA PRO A 160 27.38 15.94 -15.00
C PRO A 160 25.93 16.24 -14.62
N SER A 161 25.13 15.22 -14.26
CA SER A 161 23.71 15.41 -13.93
C SER A 161 23.51 16.18 -12.64
N VAL A 162 24.38 15.96 -11.63
CA VAL A 162 24.27 16.65 -10.34
C VAL A 162 24.95 18.00 -10.34
N GLU A 163 26.03 18.17 -11.10
CA GLU A 163 26.63 19.48 -11.36
C GLU A 163 25.65 20.35 -12.13
N ALA A 164 24.99 19.81 -13.17
CA ALA A 164 23.93 20.51 -13.89
C ALA A 164 22.80 20.92 -12.94
N LEU A 165 22.31 19.99 -12.10
CA LEU A 165 21.25 20.28 -11.14
C LEU A 165 21.63 21.33 -10.08
N SER A 166 22.87 21.30 -9.60
CA SER A 166 23.36 22.22 -8.56
C SER A 166 23.68 23.61 -9.11
N ASN A 167 24.15 23.68 -10.36
CA ASN A 167 24.49 24.93 -11.05
C ASN A 167 23.28 25.56 -11.75
N ASP A 168 22.25 24.78 -12.06
CA ASP A 168 21.02 25.28 -12.70
C ASP A 168 20.03 25.80 -11.64
N THR A 169 20.28 27.03 -11.20
CA THR A 169 19.37 27.77 -10.33
C THR A 169 18.00 27.99 -10.99
N GLY A 170 17.94 28.03 -12.32
CA GLY A 170 16.71 28.22 -13.08
C GLY A 170 15.80 27.00 -12.99
N TYR A 171 16.35 25.80 -13.19
CA TYR A 171 15.62 24.54 -13.08
C TYR A 171 15.04 24.34 -11.68
N LEU A 172 15.82 24.50 -10.61
CA LEU A 172 15.29 24.31 -9.25
C LEU A 172 14.25 25.36 -8.87
N THR A 173 14.41 26.59 -9.35
CA THR A 173 13.40 27.64 -9.17
C THR A 173 12.11 27.31 -9.91
N ASN A 174 12.22 26.79 -11.15
CA ASN A 174 11.09 26.34 -11.95
C ASN A 174 10.38 25.14 -11.30
N LEU A 175 11.13 24.10 -10.90
CA LEU A 175 10.60 22.93 -10.22
C LEU A 175 9.90 23.31 -8.92
N ASN A 176 10.51 24.17 -8.11
CA ASN A 176 9.89 24.61 -6.87
C ASN A 176 8.61 25.40 -7.14
N SER A 177 8.62 26.31 -8.12
CA SER A 177 7.44 27.10 -8.47
C SER A 177 6.30 26.24 -9.03
N GLY A 178 6.59 25.34 -9.97
CA GLY A 178 5.61 24.40 -10.50
C GLY A 178 5.04 23.48 -9.42
N TYR A 179 5.88 23.01 -8.50
CA TYR A 179 5.41 22.24 -7.34
C TYR A 179 4.41 23.04 -6.50
N ARG A 180 4.67 24.32 -6.22
CA ARG A 180 3.74 25.17 -5.46
C ARG A 180 2.37 25.27 -6.14
N ASP A 181 2.38 25.54 -7.45
CA ASP A 181 1.17 25.71 -8.24
C ASP A 181 0.35 24.41 -8.31
N LEU A 182 1.02 23.29 -8.57
CA LEU A 182 0.39 21.97 -8.62
C LEU A 182 -0.13 21.54 -7.25
N ALA A 183 0.64 21.76 -6.19
CA ALA A 183 0.22 21.42 -4.84
C ALA A 183 -1.02 22.22 -4.42
N ALA A 184 -1.07 23.52 -4.73
CA ALA A 184 -2.24 24.35 -4.48
C ALA A 184 -3.46 23.85 -5.28
N LYS A 185 -3.27 23.54 -6.58
CA LYS A 185 -4.32 23.03 -7.46
C LYS A 185 -4.90 21.69 -6.99
N LYS A 186 -4.06 20.79 -6.49
CA LYS A 186 -4.45 19.43 -6.03
C LYS A 186 -4.83 19.38 -4.54
N GLY A 187 -4.72 20.49 -3.81
CA GLY A 187 -4.97 20.50 -2.36
C GLY A 187 -3.93 19.72 -1.54
N LEU A 188 -2.73 19.53 -2.09
CA LEU A 188 -1.64 18.80 -1.45
C LEU A 188 -1.13 19.52 -0.20
N THR A 189 -1.14 18.82 0.94
CA THR A 189 -0.53 19.34 2.17
C THR A 189 0.97 19.13 2.14
N THR A 190 1.73 20.16 2.53
CA THR A 190 3.19 20.12 2.56
C THR A 190 3.70 20.54 3.94
N VAL A 191 4.63 19.74 4.49
CA VAL A 191 5.30 19.99 5.76
C VAL A 191 6.82 19.92 5.51
N ALA A 192 7.57 20.83 6.13
CA ALA A 192 9.02 20.89 5.98
C ALA A 192 9.72 21.00 7.33
N TYR A 193 10.84 20.30 7.46
CA TYR A 193 11.72 20.32 8.62
C TYR A 193 13.14 20.70 8.19
N TYR A 194 13.84 21.45 9.04
CA TYR A 194 15.21 21.88 8.78
C TYR A 194 16.12 21.68 9.98
N GLU A 195 17.39 21.43 9.72
CA GLU A 195 18.41 21.13 10.74
C GLU A 195 18.95 22.40 11.41
N LYS A 196 19.43 22.27 12.65
CA LYS A 196 20.14 23.35 13.37
C LYS A 196 21.63 23.10 13.48
N TYR A 197 22.07 21.84 13.46
CA TYR A 197 23.47 21.48 13.67
C TYR A 197 24.22 21.33 12.34
N LYS A 198 25.50 21.70 12.39
CA LYS A 198 26.42 21.56 11.27
C LYS A 198 26.77 20.09 11.06
N THR A 199 26.71 19.62 9.83
CA THR A 199 27.12 18.25 9.48
C THR A 199 28.64 18.16 9.28
N LYS A 200 29.31 17.19 9.93
CA LYS A 200 30.77 16.93 9.82
C LYS A 200 31.68 18.14 10.14
N ASN A 201 31.28 19.03 11.05
CA ASN A 201 31.99 20.30 11.36
C ASN A 201 32.14 21.26 10.16
N VAL A 202 31.49 20.98 9.03
CA VAL A 202 31.40 21.85 7.85
C VAL A 202 30.10 22.64 7.96
N ALA A 203 30.05 23.87 7.42
CA ALA A 203 28.88 24.75 7.49
C ALA A 203 27.70 24.28 6.61
N LEU A 204 27.39 22.99 6.62
CA LEU A 204 26.20 22.46 6.00
C LEU A 204 25.04 22.52 6.98
N VAL A 205 24.17 23.51 6.75
CA VAL A 205 22.85 23.64 7.34
C VAL A 205 21.91 24.06 6.22
N VAL A 206 20.89 23.26 5.94
CA VAL A 206 19.75 23.74 5.15
C VAL A 206 19.02 24.77 6.00
N SER A 207 19.21 26.05 5.67
CA SER A 207 18.52 27.14 6.36
C SER A 207 17.01 27.01 6.21
N GLU A 208 16.26 27.63 7.13
CA GLU A 208 14.80 27.73 7.06
C GLU A 208 14.34 28.19 5.66
N ASP A 209 14.97 29.24 5.13
CA ASP A 209 14.72 29.77 3.79
C ASP A 209 14.95 28.79 2.65
N SER A 210 15.87 27.84 2.81
CA SER A 210 16.16 26.83 1.80
C SER A 210 15.27 25.59 1.94
N ALA A 211 14.85 25.28 3.16
CA ALA A 211 13.93 24.19 3.46
C ALA A 211 12.48 24.55 3.17
N ASP A 212 12.14 25.83 3.00
CA ASP A 212 10.79 26.26 2.66
C ASP A 212 10.46 26.03 1.17
N PRO A 213 9.51 25.12 0.83
CA PRO A 213 9.02 24.99 -0.54
C PRO A 213 8.13 26.17 -0.97
N GLY A 214 7.69 27.02 -0.03
CA GLY A 214 6.91 28.22 -0.27
C GLY A 214 5.41 27.99 -0.49
N ASN A 215 4.93 26.77 -0.25
CA ASN A 215 3.51 26.39 -0.30
C ASN A 215 3.06 25.66 0.98
N THR A 216 3.86 25.73 2.04
CA THR A 216 3.49 25.11 3.30
C THR A 216 2.33 25.89 3.94
N LYS A 217 1.30 25.18 4.41
CA LYS A 217 0.27 25.80 5.27
C LYS A 217 0.84 26.18 6.66
N THR A 218 2.04 25.69 6.97
CA THR A 218 2.75 25.83 8.25
C THR A 218 4.23 26.10 7.98
N ARG A 219 4.82 27.10 8.65
CA ARG A 219 6.26 27.42 8.50
C ARG A 219 7.16 26.19 8.70
N PRO A 220 8.32 26.10 8.02
CA PRO A 220 9.29 25.04 8.27
C PRO A 220 9.67 24.96 9.74
N VAL A 221 9.73 23.74 10.28
CA VAL A 221 9.97 23.50 11.70
C VAL A 221 11.45 23.14 11.91
N ALA A 222 12.10 23.82 12.85
CA ALA A 222 13.48 23.50 13.21
C ALA A 222 13.56 22.22 14.03
N LEU A 223 14.61 21.42 13.78
CA LEU A 223 14.95 20.24 14.57
C LEU A 223 16.40 20.33 15.06
N ASP A 224 16.61 19.97 16.31
CA ASP A 224 17.92 19.90 16.98
C ASP A 224 18.71 18.66 16.53
N ALA A 225 19.06 18.64 15.24
CA ALA A 225 19.80 17.58 14.59
C ALA A 225 20.71 18.15 13.50
N ASP A 226 21.61 17.32 12.98
CA ASP A 226 22.35 17.60 11.74
C ASP A 226 21.61 17.02 10.52
N HIS A 227 22.17 17.19 9.32
CA HIS A 227 21.54 16.78 8.06
C HIS A 227 21.28 15.29 7.94
N ILE A 228 22.04 14.46 8.65
CA ILE A 228 21.93 12.99 8.60
C ILE A 228 20.91 12.55 9.64
N GLU A 229 21.01 13.08 10.86
CA GLU A 229 20.21 12.65 12.00
C GLU A 229 18.79 13.26 12.02
N ILE A 230 18.53 14.33 11.28
CA ILE A 230 17.22 15.00 11.23
C ILE A 230 16.05 14.07 10.88
N CYS A 231 16.32 13.03 10.07
CA CYS A 231 15.33 12.05 9.62
C CYS A 231 15.35 10.74 10.42
N LYS A 232 16.09 10.70 11.54
CA LYS A 232 16.35 9.51 12.37
C LYS A 232 15.93 9.73 13.84
N PRO A 233 14.63 9.93 14.11
CA PRO A 233 14.12 10.06 15.47
C PRO A 233 14.62 8.92 16.37
N GLY A 234 15.23 9.28 17.50
CA GLY A 234 15.77 8.32 18.47
C GLY A 234 14.67 7.59 19.25
N ALA A 235 13.49 8.19 19.38
CA ALA A 235 12.36 7.65 20.13
C ALA A 235 11.02 8.26 19.65
N LYS A 236 9.90 7.63 20.05
CA LYS A 236 8.53 8.05 19.72
C LYS A 236 8.14 9.40 20.36
N ASP A 237 8.86 9.88 21.36
CA ASP A 237 8.64 11.20 21.98
C ASP A 237 9.43 12.32 21.28
N SER A 238 10.25 12.00 20.28
CA SER A 238 11.03 12.99 19.56
C SER A 238 10.13 13.98 18.79
N PRO A 239 10.51 15.27 18.71
CA PRO A 239 9.71 16.28 18.01
C PRO A 239 9.41 15.93 16.54
N ALA A 240 10.39 15.33 15.85
CA ALA A 240 10.24 14.90 14.47
C ALA A 240 9.15 13.82 14.33
N TYR A 241 9.20 12.77 15.16
CA TYR A 241 8.24 11.68 15.11
C TYR A 241 6.82 12.15 15.47
N LEU A 242 6.67 12.86 16.59
CA LEU A 242 5.37 13.36 17.04
C LEU A 242 4.72 14.28 15.99
N SER A 243 5.51 15.16 15.37
CA SER A 243 4.98 16.06 14.35
C SER A 243 4.57 15.31 13.08
N VAL A 244 5.39 14.37 12.59
CA VAL A 244 5.06 13.53 11.42
C VAL A 244 3.83 12.67 11.69
N SER A 245 3.80 11.95 12.80
CA SER A 245 2.68 11.10 13.21
C SER A 245 1.37 11.90 13.28
N ARG A 246 1.37 13.08 13.91
CA ARG A 246 0.20 13.98 13.94
C ARG A 246 -0.29 14.39 12.55
N HIS A 247 0.61 14.65 11.61
CA HIS A 247 0.23 15.02 10.24
C HIS A 247 -0.32 13.83 9.44
N ILE A 248 0.26 12.65 9.60
CA ILE A 248 -0.25 11.41 9.00
C ILE A 248 -1.62 11.07 9.58
N GLY A 249 -1.81 11.16 10.90
CA GLY A 249 -3.09 10.91 11.56
C GLY A 249 -4.23 11.74 10.97
N LYS A 250 -3.98 13.03 10.67
CA LYS A 250 -4.96 13.89 10.00
C LYS A 250 -5.30 13.47 8.57
N VAL A 251 -4.34 12.89 7.84
CA VAL A 251 -4.61 12.33 6.50
C VAL A 251 -5.42 11.05 6.66
N LEU A 252 -5.05 10.21 7.62
CA LEU A 252 -5.70 8.95 7.92
C LEU A 252 -7.17 9.13 8.35
N GLU A 253 -7.48 10.14 9.18
CA GLU A 253 -8.85 10.54 9.53
C GLU A 253 -9.72 10.90 8.32
N GLY A 254 -9.10 11.38 7.24
CA GLY A 254 -9.77 11.72 5.98
C GLY A 254 -9.73 10.63 4.93
N CYS A 255 -9.05 9.51 5.19
CA CYS A 255 -9.10 8.34 4.33
C CYS A 255 -10.49 7.70 4.43
N PRO A 256 -10.99 7.07 3.34
CA PRO A 256 -12.11 6.17 3.49
C PRO A 256 -11.71 5.16 4.57
N THR A 257 -12.51 5.08 5.63
CA THR A 257 -12.40 3.97 6.55
C THR A 257 -12.42 2.71 5.67
N LEU A 258 -11.55 1.72 5.93
CA LEU A 258 -12.03 0.36 5.70
C LEU A 258 -13.36 0.38 6.43
N GLU A 259 -14.44 0.00 5.78
CA GLU A 259 -15.58 -0.41 6.58
C GLU A 259 -14.96 -1.36 7.62
N GLU A 260 -14.79 -0.86 8.85
CA GLU A 260 -14.80 -1.72 10.00
C GLU A 260 -16.06 -2.51 9.71
N ASP A 261 -15.92 -3.81 9.52
CA ASP A 261 -17.06 -4.71 9.61
C ASP A 261 -17.88 -4.13 10.76
N ASP A 262 -19.03 -3.54 10.41
CA ASP A 262 -19.93 -2.83 11.31
C ASP A 262 -20.00 -3.70 12.57
N PRO A 263 -19.76 -3.20 13.79
CA PRO A 263 -19.73 -4.04 14.98
C PRO A 263 -20.98 -4.90 14.99
N ASP A 264 -20.82 -6.17 14.62
CA ASP A 264 -21.84 -7.16 14.24
C ASP A 264 -23.21 -6.75 14.77
N ASP A 265 -23.94 -5.95 14.00
CA ASP A 265 -25.31 -5.59 14.31
C ASP A 265 -26.26 -6.76 13.98
N GLY A 266 -25.70 -7.87 13.48
CA GLY A 266 -26.40 -9.06 13.01
C GLY A 266 -27.12 -8.85 11.67
N LEU A 267 -26.89 -7.72 10.98
CA LEU A 267 -27.58 -7.36 9.74
C LEU A 267 -26.64 -7.20 8.53
N GLY A 268 -25.32 -7.14 8.75
CA GLY A 268 -24.29 -7.13 7.71
C GLY A 268 -24.05 -8.50 7.03
N PRO A 269 -23.42 -8.53 5.83
CA PRO A 269 -23.04 -9.78 5.17
C PRO A 269 -22.04 -10.58 6.03
N TYR A 270 -22.32 -11.86 6.26
CA TYR A 270 -21.45 -12.74 7.05
C TYR A 270 -20.03 -12.85 6.44
N ASP A 271 -18.99 -12.75 7.27
CA ASP A 271 -17.59 -12.84 6.83
C ASP A 271 -17.17 -14.30 6.60
N TYR A 272 -17.36 -14.77 5.36
CA TYR A 272 -16.99 -16.12 4.93
C TYR A 272 -15.48 -16.37 4.81
N SER A 273 -14.63 -15.37 5.04
CA SER A 273 -13.17 -15.56 5.09
C SER A 273 -12.71 -16.31 6.35
N LYS A 274 -13.56 -16.35 7.38
CA LYS A 274 -13.30 -17.04 8.63
C LYS A 274 -14.03 -18.39 8.66
N PRO A 275 -13.36 -19.46 9.13
CA PRO A 275 -14.04 -20.72 9.38
C PRO A 275 -15.14 -20.57 10.44
N ALA A 276 -16.27 -21.24 10.24
CA ALA A 276 -17.32 -21.28 11.25
C ALA A 276 -16.85 -21.96 12.54
N GLU A 277 -17.29 -21.49 13.71
CA GLU A 277 -16.78 -22.00 15.01
C GLU A 277 -17.19 -23.44 15.34
N HIS A 278 -18.23 -23.96 14.69
CA HIS A 278 -18.94 -25.18 15.10
C HIS A 278 -18.44 -26.47 14.44
N ASP A 279 -17.72 -26.40 13.31
CA ASP A 279 -17.08 -27.56 12.68
C ASP A 279 -15.60 -27.23 12.46
N ARG A 280 -14.70 -28.09 12.92
CA ARG A 280 -13.23 -27.87 12.81
C ARG A 280 -12.54 -28.90 11.93
N ARG A 281 -13.30 -29.79 11.29
CA ARG A 281 -12.77 -30.79 10.38
C ARG A 281 -12.33 -30.13 9.08
N THR A 282 -11.31 -30.69 8.46
CA THR A 282 -10.86 -30.34 7.11
C THR A 282 -11.89 -30.82 6.07
N LEU A 283 -11.87 -30.25 4.86
CA LEU A 283 -12.70 -30.75 3.74
C LEU A 283 -12.52 -32.25 3.51
N GLN A 284 -11.29 -32.77 3.65
CA GLN A 284 -11.01 -34.18 3.47
C GLN A 284 -11.74 -35.05 4.51
N GLU A 285 -11.63 -34.69 5.80
CA GLU A 285 -12.30 -35.41 6.89
C GLU A 285 -13.81 -35.40 6.72
N LYS A 286 -14.41 -34.25 6.35
CA LYS A 286 -15.87 -34.14 6.11
C LYS A 286 -16.34 -35.03 4.97
N LEU A 287 -15.58 -35.11 3.89
CA LEU A 287 -15.92 -35.96 2.75
C LEU A 287 -15.74 -37.44 3.10
N ILE A 288 -14.76 -37.80 3.92
CA ILE A 288 -14.59 -39.18 4.42
C ILE A 288 -15.78 -39.56 5.30
N ASP A 289 -16.15 -38.72 6.27
CA ASP A 289 -17.27 -38.96 7.19
C ASP A 289 -18.60 -39.08 6.45
N ALA A 290 -18.75 -38.36 5.33
CA ALA A 290 -19.91 -38.45 4.44
C ALA A 290 -19.87 -39.65 3.47
N GLY A 291 -18.82 -40.45 3.44
CA GLY A 291 -18.65 -41.56 2.49
C GLY A 291 -18.36 -41.10 1.05
N ARG A 292 -17.86 -39.87 0.87
CA ARG A 292 -17.62 -39.18 -0.42
C ARG A 292 -16.14 -38.91 -0.70
N GLU A 293 -15.25 -39.75 -0.17
CA GLU A 293 -13.79 -39.59 -0.33
C GLU A 293 -13.36 -39.48 -1.80
N TYR A 294 -14.03 -40.19 -2.72
CA TYR A 294 -13.74 -40.17 -4.15
C TYR A 294 -13.88 -38.77 -4.78
N GLU A 295 -14.62 -37.85 -4.15
CA GLU A 295 -14.82 -36.49 -4.65
C GLU A 295 -13.72 -35.50 -4.21
N TYR A 296 -12.88 -35.88 -3.24
CA TYR A 296 -11.95 -34.95 -2.59
C TYR A 296 -11.04 -34.21 -3.58
N ALA A 297 -10.46 -34.90 -4.56
CA ALA A 297 -9.56 -34.27 -5.52
C ALA A 297 -10.26 -33.16 -6.34
N THR A 298 -11.51 -33.42 -6.73
CA THR A 298 -12.34 -32.46 -7.47
C THR A 298 -12.79 -31.31 -6.56
N ALA A 299 -13.29 -31.63 -5.36
CA ALA A 299 -13.73 -30.65 -4.37
C ALA A 299 -12.61 -29.69 -3.98
N ASN A 300 -11.42 -30.21 -3.68
CA ASN A 300 -10.25 -29.41 -3.33
C ASN A 300 -9.81 -28.49 -4.47
N SER A 301 -9.84 -28.97 -5.73
CA SER A 301 -9.52 -28.15 -6.90
C SER A 301 -10.52 -27.00 -7.09
N LEU A 302 -11.81 -27.28 -6.91
CA LEU A 302 -12.89 -26.29 -7.02
C LEU A 302 -12.81 -25.24 -5.92
N GLN A 303 -12.67 -25.66 -4.65
CA GLN A 303 -12.57 -24.72 -3.54
C GLN A 303 -11.35 -23.80 -3.71
N ASN A 304 -10.18 -24.35 -4.06
CA ASN A 304 -8.97 -23.55 -4.27
C ASN A 304 -9.12 -22.52 -5.39
N ARG A 305 -9.87 -22.84 -6.45
CA ARG A 305 -10.17 -21.88 -7.53
C ARG A 305 -11.04 -20.73 -7.05
N PHE A 306 -12.04 -21.04 -6.22
CA PHE A 306 -12.87 -20.03 -5.57
C PHE A 306 -12.04 -19.17 -4.62
N ALA A 307 -11.31 -19.78 -3.68
CA ALA A 307 -10.48 -19.11 -2.67
C ALA A 307 -9.48 -18.16 -3.31
N ARG A 308 -8.76 -18.60 -4.37
CA ARG A 308 -7.84 -17.72 -5.11
C ARG A 308 -8.53 -16.50 -5.68
N THR A 309 -9.76 -16.64 -6.18
CA THR A 309 -10.51 -15.53 -6.77
C THR A 309 -11.08 -14.64 -5.68
N TYR A 310 -11.65 -15.22 -4.63
CA TYR A 310 -12.22 -14.57 -3.46
C TYR A 310 -11.17 -13.71 -2.73
N TYR A 311 -10.01 -14.28 -2.38
CA TYR A 311 -8.94 -13.56 -1.69
C TYR A 311 -8.20 -12.56 -2.60
N ARG A 312 -8.08 -12.84 -3.90
CA ARG A 312 -7.49 -11.88 -4.87
C ARG A 312 -8.41 -10.67 -5.11
N LEU A 313 -9.73 -10.87 -5.06
CA LEU A 313 -10.72 -9.82 -5.27
C LEU A 313 -11.13 -9.11 -3.98
N GLY A 314 -10.65 -9.54 -2.80
CA GLY A 314 -10.88 -8.90 -1.50
C GLY A 314 -10.36 -7.45 -1.39
N LEU A 315 -9.69 -6.94 -2.44
CA LEU A 315 -9.25 -5.55 -2.59
C LEU A 315 -10.27 -4.67 -3.35
N PHE A 316 -11.34 -5.24 -3.89
CA PHE A 316 -12.42 -4.54 -4.60
C PHE A 316 -13.76 -4.78 -3.86
N THR A 317 -14.24 -3.79 -3.12
CA THR A 317 -15.43 -3.89 -2.25
C THR A 317 -16.66 -4.45 -2.99
N GLU A 318 -16.98 -3.95 -4.18
CA GLU A 318 -18.13 -4.45 -4.97
C GLU A 318 -17.99 -5.92 -5.39
N ALA A 319 -16.78 -6.37 -5.72
CA ALA A 319 -16.55 -7.75 -6.13
C ALA A 319 -16.61 -8.70 -4.93
N LYS A 320 -16.10 -8.29 -3.76
CA LYS A 320 -16.20 -9.05 -2.50
C LYS A 320 -17.67 -9.23 -2.11
N THR A 321 -18.44 -8.13 -2.04
CA THR A 321 -19.87 -8.16 -1.71
C THR A 321 -20.67 -9.10 -2.62
N ARG A 322 -20.32 -9.15 -3.91
CA ARG A 322 -20.95 -10.08 -4.85
C ARG A 322 -20.65 -11.55 -4.53
N HIS A 323 -19.40 -11.88 -4.16
CA HIS A 323 -19.06 -13.24 -3.76
C HIS A 323 -19.72 -13.62 -2.43
N ASP A 324 -19.74 -12.70 -1.46
CA ASP A 324 -20.41 -12.91 -0.16
C ASP A 324 -21.92 -13.16 -0.34
N THR A 325 -22.56 -12.42 -1.24
CA THR A 325 -23.97 -12.65 -1.61
C THR A 325 -24.18 -14.04 -2.21
N ILE A 326 -23.27 -14.50 -3.08
CA ILE A 326 -23.35 -15.84 -3.67
C ILE A 326 -23.17 -16.91 -2.60
N LEU A 327 -22.18 -16.76 -1.72
CA LEU A 327 -21.90 -17.68 -0.63
C LEU A 327 -23.10 -17.82 0.32
N SER A 328 -23.68 -16.70 0.74
CA SER A 328 -24.86 -16.68 1.60
C SER A 328 -26.07 -17.39 0.99
N VAL A 329 -26.34 -17.15 -0.29
CA VAL A 329 -27.47 -17.82 -0.97
C VAL A 329 -27.21 -19.32 -1.17
N VAL A 330 -25.97 -19.72 -1.47
CA VAL A 330 -25.59 -21.14 -1.59
C VAL A 330 -25.76 -21.84 -0.24
N GLU A 331 -25.22 -21.25 0.84
CA GLU A 331 -25.34 -21.78 2.20
C GLU A 331 -26.81 -21.93 2.61
N GLN A 332 -27.61 -20.86 2.49
CA GLN A 332 -29.02 -20.87 2.89
C GLN A 332 -29.81 -21.95 2.14
N ARG A 333 -29.64 -22.06 0.83
CA ARG A 333 -30.34 -23.06 0.01
C ARG A 333 -29.88 -24.47 0.33
N PHE A 334 -28.58 -24.67 0.53
CA PHE A 334 -28.04 -25.97 0.92
C PHE A 334 -28.61 -26.42 2.26
N LEU A 335 -28.57 -25.56 3.28
CA LEU A 335 -29.12 -25.87 4.61
C LEU A 335 -30.62 -26.19 4.55
N THR A 336 -31.38 -25.40 3.79
CA THR A 336 -32.85 -25.50 3.72
C THR A 336 -33.32 -26.71 2.93
N HIS A 337 -32.66 -27.06 1.82
CA HIS A 337 -33.17 -28.04 0.86
C HIS A 337 -32.37 -29.34 0.81
N VAL A 338 -31.10 -29.32 1.23
CA VAL A 338 -30.19 -30.46 1.11
C VAL A 338 -29.82 -31.01 2.49
N TYR A 339 -29.23 -30.20 3.37
CA TYR A 339 -28.71 -30.67 4.65
C TYR A 339 -29.81 -31.25 5.56
N GLY A 340 -30.80 -30.44 5.93
CA GLY A 340 -31.89 -30.89 6.80
C GLY A 340 -32.76 -31.98 6.14
N PRO A 341 -33.36 -31.72 4.96
CA PRO A 341 -34.33 -32.64 4.38
C PRO A 341 -33.74 -33.93 3.78
N LYS A 342 -32.48 -33.93 3.32
CA LYS A 342 -31.87 -35.07 2.62
C LYS A 342 -30.75 -35.71 3.44
N ILE A 343 -29.73 -34.95 3.83
CA ILE A 343 -28.55 -35.49 4.53
C ILE A 343 -28.93 -35.99 5.93
N CYS A 344 -29.56 -35.14 6.76
CA CYS A 344 -29.99 -35.54 8.11
C CYS A 344 -31.02 -36.69 8.07
N ALA A 345 -31.89 -36.71 7.05
CA ALA A 345 -32.87 -37.78 6.83
C ALA A 345 -32.23 -39.10 6.34
N GLY A 346 -30.97 -39.09 5.90
CA GLY A 346 -30.29 -40.27 5.35
C GLY A 346 -30.78 -40.68 3.97
N ALA A 347 -31.16 -39.71 3.14
CA ALA A 347 -31.52 -39.95 1.75
C ALA A 347 -30.33 -40.55 0.97
N PRO A 348 -30.58 -41.37 -0.06
CA PRO A 348 -29.52 -41.89 -0.92
C PRO A 348 -28.82 -40.75 -1.67
N GLU A 349 -27.57 -40.98 -2.08
CA GLU A 349 -26.72 -39.99 -2.76
C GLU A 349 -27.37 -39.41 -4.02
N SER A 350 -28.10 -40.24 -4.78
CA SER A 350 -28.83 -39.79 -5.97
C SER A 350 -29.90 -38.74 -5.67
N GLU A 351 -30.57 -38.83 -4.52
CA GLU A 351 -31.54 -37.84 -4.08
C GLU A 351 -30.87 -36.56 -3.56
N ILE A 352 -29.72 -36.68 -2.90
CA ILE A 352 -28.91 -35.54 -2.46
C ILE A 352 -28.42 -34.76 -3.69
N ALA A 353 -27.90 -35.47 -4.70
CA ALA A 353 -27.43 -34.88 -5.95
C ALA A 353 -28.57 -34.19 -6.72
N ALA A 354 -29.76 -34.82 -6.78
CA ALA A 354 -30.95 -34.22 -7.40
C ALA A 354 -31.38 -32.94 -6.69
N ALA A 355 -31.45 -32.97 -5.35
CA ALA A 355 -31.81 -31.79 -4.56
C ALA A 355 -30.78 -30.66 -4.69
N LEU A 356 -29.49 -30.98 -4.76
CA LEU A 356 -28.43 -30.01 -4.98
C LEU A 356 -28.58 -29.33 -6.35
N GLN A 357 -28.83 -30.12 -7.40
CA GLN A 357 -29.04 -29.58 -8.75
C GLN A 357 -30.29 -28.69 -8.81
N GLU A 358 -31.43 -29.19 -8.35
CA GLU A 358 -32.73 -28.53 -8.49
C GLU A 358 -32.87 -27.29 -7.59
N HIS A 359 -32.37 -27.34 -6.36
CA HIS A 359 -32.67 -26.31 -5.36
C HIS A 359 -31.49 -25.37 -5.05
N VAL A 360 -30.26 -25.76 -5.39
CA VAL A 360 -29.06 -24.93 -5.17
C VAL A 360 -28.47 -24.45 -6.50
N ILE A 361 -28.19 -25.35 -7.46
CA ILE A 361 -27.45 -24.98 -8.68
C ILE A 361 -28.34 -24.26 -9.69
N ASP A 362 -29.45 -24.88 -10.11
CA ASP A 362 -30.31 -24.34 -11.17
C ASP A 362 -30.88 -22.95 -10.86
N PRO A 363 -31.35 -22.64 -9.63
CA PRO A 363 -31.87 -21.31 -9.31
C PRO A 363 -30.81 -20.20 -9.40
N LEU A 364 -29.54 -20.51 -9.09
CA LEU A 364 -28.46 -19.53 -9.16
C LEU A 364 -27.98 -19.31 -10.59
N CYS A 365 -27.96 -20.36 -11.42
CA CYS A 365 -27.55 -20.27 -12.82
C CYS A 365 -28.61 -19.60 -13.71
N THR A 366 -29.89 -19.69 -13.35
CA THR A 366 -31.01 -19.12 -14.12
C THR A 366 -31.41 -17.71 -13.69
N SER A 367 -31.05 -17.30 -12.47
CA SER A 367 -31.41 -15.98 -11.94
C SER A 367 -30.59 -14.85 -12.56
N ALA A 368 -31.26 -13.82 -13.07
CA ALA A 368 -30.62 -12.60 -13.54
C ALA A 368 -30.02 -11.75 -12.40
N GLN A 369 -30.48 -11.97 -11.15
CA GLN A 369 -30.09 -11.19 -9.97
C GLN A 369 -28.61 -11.34 -9.61
N TYR A 370 -28.02 -12.52 -9.83
CA TYR A 370 -26.64 -12.84 -9.46
C TYR A 370 -25.67 -12.73 -10.65
N GLY A 371 -26.18 -12.30 -11.81
CA GLY A 371 -25.52 -12.34 -13.11
C GLY A 371 -25.38 -13.77 -13.66
N ARG A 372 -24.69 -13.92 -14.80
CA ARG A 372 -24.48 -15.24 -15.41
C ARG A 372 -23.51 -16.09 -14.58
N LEU A 373 -24.05 -16.92 -13.68
CA LEU A 373 -23.30 -17.96 -12.97
C LEU A 373 -23.29 -19.26 -13.78
N THR A 374 -22.18 -19.98 -13.70
CA THR A 374 -22.07 -21.33 -14.27
C THR A 374 -22.25 -22.37 -13.17
N ASN A 375 -22.66 -23.59 -13.53
CA ASN A 375 -22.72 -24.71 -12.58
C ASN A 375 -21.39 -24.90 -11.83
N SER A 376 -20.26 -24.72 -12.54
CA SER A 376 -18.94 -24.81 -11.92
C SER A 376 -18.70 -23.72 -10.89
N THR A 377 -19.20 -22.49 -11.09
CA THR A 377 -19.07 -21.39 -10.14
C THR A 377 -19.84 -21.67 -8.84
N VAL A 378 -21.04 -22.22 -8.95
CA VAL A 378 -21.85 -22.58 -7.77
C VAL A 378 -21.20 -23.70 -6.97
N LEU A 379 -20.67 -24.74 -7.66
CA LEU A 379 -19.94 -25.83 -7.01
C LEU A 379 -18.62 -25.36 -6.35
N GLN A 380 -17.94 -24.40 -6.96
CA GLN A 380 -16.76 -23.75 -6.38
C GLN A 380 -17.10 -23.06 -5.04
N ALA A 381 -18.20 -22.29 -5.00
CA ALA A 381 -18.69 -21.65 -3.77
C ALA A 381 -19.09 -22.69 -2.70
N LEU A 382 -19.79 -23.76 -3.10
CA LEU A 382 -20.22 -24.83 -2.20
C LEU A 382 -19.04 -25.53 -1.50
N TYR A 383 -18.01 -25.91 -2.26
CA TYR A 383 -16.84 -26.56 -1.68
C TYR A 383 -15.96 -25.60 -0.88
N TYR A 384 -15.96 -24.31 -1.22
CA TYR A 384 -15.35 -23.28 -0.40
C TYR A 384 -16.04 -23.17 0.97
N LEU A 385 -17.38 -23.11 1.00
CA LEU A 385 -18.15 -23.13 2.26
C LEU A 385 -17.91 -24.39 3.10
N THR A 386 -17.73 -25.53 2.43
CA THR A 386 -17.40 -26.80 3.10
C THR A 386 -16.03 -26.72 3.78
N GLU A 387 -15.02 -26.18 3.09
CA GLU A 387 -13.68 -25.96 3.65
C GLU A 387 -13.69 -24.93 4.79
N GLN A 388 -14.48 -23.85 4.66
CA GLN A 388 -14.67 -22.82 5.69
C GLN A 388 -15.68 -23.21 6.77
N CYS A 389 -16.08 -24.49 6.85
CA CYS A 389 -16.91 -25.01 7.93
C CYS A 389 -18.34 -24.46 8.05
N HIS A 390 -18.83 -23.79 7.02
CA HIS A 390 -20.22 -23.33 6.93
C HIS A 390 -21.17 -24.42 6.44
N ILE A 391 -20.65 -25.47 5.80
CA ILE A 391 -21.43 -26.60 5.28
C ILE A 391 -20.90 -27.94 5.79
N GLN A 392 -21.83 -28.80 6.20
CA GLN A 392 -21.62 -30.19 6.60
C GLN A 392 -22.23 -31.17 5.59
N TRP A 393 -21.60 -32.34 5.44
CA TRP A 393 -22.02 -33.37 4.48
C TRP A 393 -22.46 -34.67 5.13
N ASP A 394 -22.30 -34.77 6.43
CA ASP A 394 -22.61 -35.91 7.27
C ASP A 394 -23.73 -35.58 8.27
N LYS A 395 -24.27 -36.61 8.89
CA LYS A 395 -25.30 -36.46 9.93
C LYS A 395 -24.65 -35.97 11.23
N PRO A 396 -25.35 -35.14 12.03
CA PRO A 396 -24.86 -34.73 13.35
C PRO A 396 -24.69 -35.89 14.33
#